data_AF-A0A433MCN7-F1
#
_entry.id   AF-A0A433MCN7-F1
#
_cell.length_a   1.000
_cell.length_b   1.000
_cell.length_c   1.000
_cell.angle_alpha   90.00
_cell.angle_beta   90.00
_cell.angle_gamma   90.00
#
_symmetry.space_group_name_H-M   'P 1'
#
loop_
_entity.id
_entity.type
_entity.pdbx_description
1 polymer ?
#
loop_
_entity_poly.entity_id
_entity_poly.type
_entity_poly.pdbx_seq_one_letter_code
_entity_poly.pdbx_strand_id
1 'polypeptide(L)'
;MADSLFIPISQPPADVLEVESLVAEGFRELGRAPPRLSLRRNNDIPAASLMTSFLMFEGEGPNDFCWASIREASIEITEDSGRRYMVDVTTRGDWKFGGAVAYAFCKHEGSCVFNDSGVLDGLPRFDADSLQDALLADPP
;
A
#
# COMPACT_ATOMS: atom_id res chain seq x y z
N MET A 1 -0.61 3.22 -18.29
CA MET A 1 -1.45 2.63 -17.23
C MET A 1 -0.89 3.13 -15.91
N ALA A 2 -1.71 3.24 -14.86
CA ALA A 2 -1.17 3.43 -13.53
C ALA A 2 -0.90 2.02 -13.00
N ASP A 3 0.28 1.81 -12.50
CA ASP A 3 0.74 0.48 -12.13
C ASP A 3 0.49 0.30 -10.62
N SER A 4 0.02 -0.88 -10.24
CA SER A 4 -0.62 -1.10 -8.94
C SER A 4 -0.03 -2.28 -8.18
N LEU A 5 0.02 -2.13 -6.86
CA LEU A 5 0.30 -3.17 -5.89
C LEU A 5 -0.99 -3.44 -5.10
N PHE A 6 -1.34 -4.71 -4.92
CA PHE A 6 -2.59 -5.11 -4.28
C PHE A 6 -2.30 -5.93 -3.02
N ILE A 7 -2.88 -5.53 -1.90
CA ILE A 7 -2.63 -6.14 -0.59
C ILE A 7 -3.96 -6.59 0.01
N PRO A 8 -4.21 -7.92 0.13
CA PRO A 8 -5.38 -8.42 0.82
C PRO A 8 -5.29 -8.09 2.32
N ILE A 9 -6.38 -7.57 2.87
CA ILE A 9 -6.49 -7.23 4.30
C ILE A 9 -7.77 -7.83 4.90
N SER A 10 -7.71 -8.13 6.19
CA SER A 10 -8.78 -8.79 6.92
C SER A 10 -9.92 -7.82 7.24
N GLN A 11 -9.57 -6.58 7.60
CA GLN A 11 -10.48 -5.47 7.90
C GLN A 11 -9.86 -4.15 7.42
N PRO A 12 -10.65 -3.15 7.01
CA PRO A 12 -10.15 -1.81 6.81
C PRO A 12 -9.64 -1.25 8.15
N PRO A 13 -8.59 -0.41 8.14
CA PRO A 13 -8.22 0.38 9.31
C PRO A 13 -9.42 1.19 9.82
N ALA A 14 -9.49 1.42 11.11
CA ALA A 14 -10.55 2.15 11.77
C ALA A 14 -10.57 3.62 11.35
N ASP A 15 -9.39 4.23 11.19
CA ASP A 15 -9.25 5.64 10.82
C ASP A 15 -7.89 5.97 10.18
N VAL A 16 -7.72 7.25 9.83
CA VAL A 16 -6.51 7.78 9.20
C VAL A 16 -5.30 7.70 10.13
N LEU A 17 -5.48 7.80 11.45
CA LEU A 17 -4.38 7.73 12.41
C LEU A 17 -3.81 6.31 12.49
N GLU A 18 -4.66 5.30 12.40
CA GLU A 18 -4.21 3.90 12.31
C GLU A 18 -3.39 3.67 11.04
N VAL A 19 -3.87 4.17 9.88
CA VAL A 19 -3.11 4.12 8.62
C VAL A 19 -1.75 4.82 8.75
N GLU A 20 -1.73 6.03 9.31
CA GLU A 20 -0.50 6.80 9.49
C GLU A 20 0.49 6.06 10.39
N SER A 21 0.02 5.49 11.50
CA SER A 21 0.86 4.73 12.43
C SER A 21 1.46 3.48 11.76
N LEU A 22 0.62 2.70 11.07
CA LEU A 22 1.00 1.47 10.36
C LEU A 22 2.06 1.76 9.30
N VAL A 23 1.81 2.77 8.44
CA VAL A 23 2.75 3.11 7.36
C VAL A 23 4.04 3.70 7.92
N ALA A 24 3.96 4.53 8.97
CA ALA A 24 5.15 5.06 9.62
C ALA A 24 6.02 3.96 10.24
N GLU A 25 5.43 2.92 10.83
CA GLU A 25 6.17 1.76 11.35
C GLU A 25 6.89 1.02 10.23
N GLY A 26 6.18 0.67 9.14
CA GLY A 26 6.79 0.00 7.99
C GLY A 26 7.95 0.78 7.37
N PHE A 27 7.83 2.11 7.24
CA PHE A 27 8.93 2.95 6.73
C PHE A 27 10.13 2.96 7.68
N ARG A 28 9.91 3.04 9.00
CA ARG A 28 11.02 3.03 9.98
C ARG A 28 11.82 1.74 9.92
N GLU A 29 11.15 0.60 9.75
CA GLU A 29 11.83 -0.69 9.61
C GLU A 29 12.68 -0.80 8.36
N LEU A 30 12.25 -0.15 7.27
CA LEU A 30 13.03 -0.02 6.04
C LEU A 30 14.14 1.04 6.14
N GLY A 31 14.35 1.65 7.32
CA GLY A 31 15.34 2.70 7.53
C GLY A 31 14.99 4.02 6.85
N ARG A 32 13.71 4.25 6.53
CA ARG A 32 13.21 5.44 5.80
C ARG A 32 12.41 6.37 6.72
N ALA A 33 12.36 7.65 6.36
CA ALA A 33 11.50 8.61 7.01
C ALA A 33 10.01 8.30 6.70
N PRO A 34 9.11 8.33 7.70
CA PRO A 34 7.68 8.17 7.46
C PRO A 34 7.12 9.20 6.46
N PRO A 35 6.22 8.79 5.54
CA PRO A 35 5.59 9.72 4.62
C PRO A 35 4.51 10.54 5.33
N ARG A 36 4.16 11.68 4.75
CA ARG A 36 2.98 12.45 5.12
C ARG A 36 1.74 11.80 4.50
N LEU A 37 0.70 11.64 5.29
CA LEU A 37 -0.59 11.12 4.83
C LEU A 37 -1.61 12.26 4.71
N SER A 38 -2.30 12.33 3.58
CA SER A 38 -3.45 13.20 3.40
C SER A 38 -4.64 12.44 2.81
N LEU A 39 -5.83 12.73 3.34
CA LEU A 39 -7.08 12.18 2.83
C LEU A 39 -7.63 13.08 1.72
N ARG A 40 -7.71 12.55 0.49
CA ARG A 40 -8.36 13.22 -0.63
C ARG A 40 -9.79 12.72 -0.73
N ARG A 41 -10.74 13.60 -0.41
CA ARG A 41 -12.17 13.31 -0.48
C ARG A 41 -12.67 13.40 -1.91
N ASN A 42 -13.65 12.56 -2.23
CA ASN A 42 -14.56 12.86 -3.31
C ASN A 42 -15.62 13.85 -2.76
N ASN A 43 -15.77 15.01 -3.40
CA ASN A 43 -16.59 16.12 -2.86
C ASN A 43 -18.09 15.80 -2.77
N ASP A 44 -18.53 14.69 -3.35
CA ASP A 44 -19.94 14.29 -3.45
C ASP A 44 -20.43 13.36 -2.32
N ILE A 45 -19.58 12.95 -1.37
CA ILE A 45 -19.96 12.02 -0.29
C ILE A 45 -19.84 12.70 1.10
N PRO A 46 -20.95 12.90 1.83
CA PRO A 46 -20.96 13.67 3.09
C PRO A 46 -20.22 13.00 4.26
N ALA A 47 -20.05 11.68 4.20
CA ALA A 47 -19.32 10.89 5.18
C ALA A 47 -18.14 10.19 4.49
N ALA A 48 -17.00 10.87 4.44
CA ALA A 48 -15.76 10.29 3.92
C ALA A 48 -15.30 9.19 4.88
N SER A 49 -15.52 7.93 4.52
CA SER A 49 -14.86 6.79 5.15
C SER A 49 -13.60 6.47 4.36
N LEU A 50 -12.68 5.69 4.96
CA LEU A 50 -11.48 5.22 4.26
C LEU A 50 -11.83 4.42 3.00
N MET A 51 -12.97 3.72 3.00
CA MET A 51 -13.48 2.95 1.88
C MET A 51 -14.01 3.79 0.71
N THR A 52 -14.30 5.08 0.93
CA THR A 52 -14.86 5.99 -0.10
C THR A 52 -13.92 7.13 -0.47
N SER A 53 -12.69 7.10 0.07
CA SER A 53 -11.68 8.16 -0.09
C SER A 53 -10.38 7.61 -0.66
N PHE A 54 -9.55 8.50 -1.20
CA PHE A 54 -8.17 8.17 -1.56
C PHE A 54 -7.21 8.66 -0.49
N LEU A 55 -6.29 7.80 -0.11
CA LEU A 55 -5.16 8.11 0.76
C LEU A 55 -3.99 8.52 -0.13
N MET A 56 -3.43 9.70 0.10
CA MET A 56 -2.26 10.18 -0.63
C MET A 56 -1.08 10.24 0.32
N PHE A 57 -0.02 9.52 -0.02
CA PHE A 57 1.24 9.47 0.71
C PHE A 57 2.27 10.30 -0.03
N GLU A 58 2.98 11.18 0.68
CA GLU A 58 4.02 12.06 0.14
C GLU A 58 5.28 11.98 1.01
N GLY A 59 6.42 11.64 0.41
CA GLY A 59 7.74 11.61 1.05
C GLY A 59 8.53 12.91 0.81
N GLU A 60 9.85 12.81 0.97
CA GLU A 60 10.76 13.97 0.85
C GLU A 60 11.23 14.19 -0.60
N GLY A 61 11.36 13.11 -1.38
CA GLY A 61 11.79 13.16 -2.77
C GLY A 61 10.72 13.67 -3.73
N PRO A 62 11.11 14.23 -4.88
CA PRO A 62 10.18 14.76 -5.88
C PRO A 62 9.29 13.69 -6.53
N ASN A 63 9.70 12.43 -6.44
CA ASN A 63 8.93 11.28 -6.94
C ASN A 63 8.37 10.42 -5.81
N ASP A 64 8.50 10.83 -4.54
CA ASP A 64 8.05 10.05 -3.40
C ASP A 64 6.58 10.30 -3.16
N PHE A 65 5.74 9.71 -4.00
CA PHE A 65 4.29 9.79 -3.81
C PHE A 65 3.59 8.54 -4.32
N CYS A 66 2.50 8.19 -3.65
CA CYS A 66 1.57 7.17 -4.14
C CYS A 66 0.17 7.43 -3.58
N TRP A 67 -0.81 6.76 -4.18
CA TRP A 67 -2.18 6.73 -3.72
C TRP A 67 -2.54 5.34 -3.23
N ALA A 68 -3.38 5.25 -2.20
CA ALA A 68 -4.02 4.01 -1.81
C ALA A 68 -5.54 4.19 -1.74
N SER A 69 -6.27 3.17 -2.14
CA SER A 69 -7.70 3.02 -1.89
C SER A 69 -7.99 1.66 -1.27
N ILE A 70 -9.03 1.60 -0.45
CA ILE A 70 -9.48 0.35 0.18
C ILE A 70 -10.84 0.00 -0.39
N ARG A 71 -11.01 -1.24 -0.82
CA ARG A 71 -12.28 -1.75 -1.35
C ARG A 71 -12.55 -3.16 -0.86
N GLU A 72 -13.82 -3.54 -0.89
CA GLU A 72 -14.21 -4.94 -0.74
C GLU A 72 -13.84 -5.70 -2.02
N ALA A 73 -13.40 -6.96 -1.87
CA ALA A 73 -12.99 -7.82 -2.96
C ALA A 73 -13.44 -9.25 -2.69
N SER A 74 -13.76 -9.99 -3.76
CA SER A 74 -14.15 -11.39 -3.65
C SER A 74 -12.92 -12.27 -3.38
N ILE A 75 -13.18 -13.50 -2.89
CA ILE A 75 -12.12 -14.47 -2.59
C ILE A 75 -11.27 -14.84 -3.82
N GLU A 76 -11.85 -14.79 -5.01
CA GLU A 76 -11.13 -15.05 -6.26
C GLU A 76 -10.08 -13.95 -6.56
N ILE A 77 -10.28 -12.73 -6.03
CA ILE A 77 -9.36 -11.61 -6.19
C ILE A 77 -8.36 -11.55 -5.04
N THR A 78 -8.80 -11.81 -3.80
CA THR A 78 -7.91 -11.79 -2.63
C THR A 78 -7.05 -13.04 -2.49
N GLU A 79 -7.45 -14.12 -3.19
CA GLU A 79 -6.90 -15.47 -3.06
C GLU A 79 -6.90 -16.02 -1.63
N ASP A 80 -7.70 -15.42 -0.73
CA ASP A 80 -7.72 -15.75 0.69
C ASP A 80 -9.11 -15.57 1.30
N SER A 81 -9.68 -16.67 1.79
CA SER A 81 -11.00 -16.70 2.45
C SER A 81 -11.09 -15.87 3.73
N GLY A 82 -9.97 -15.60 4.40
CA GLY A 82 -9.90 -14.77 5.60
C GLY A 82 -9.88 -13.27 5.33
N ARG A 83 -9.64 -12.86 4.07
CA ARG A 83 -9.39 -11.47 3.69
C ARG A 83 -10.39 -11.03 2.64
N ARG A 84 -11.31 -10.14 3.04
CA ARG A 84 -12.43 -9.65 2.20
C ARG A 84 -12.20 -8.25 1.64
N TYR A 85 -11.08 -7.63 1.99
CA TYR A 85 -10.76 -6.29 1.56
C TYR A 85 -9.41 -6.30 0.84
N MET A 86 -9.21 -5.29 0.00
CA MET A 86 -7.99 -5.08 -0.76
C MET A 86 -7.57 -3.62 -0.60
N VAL A 87 -6.28 -3.42 -0.30
CA VAL A 87 -5.63 -2.13 -0.48
C VAL A 87 -5.02 -2.11 -1.87
N ASP A 88 -5.41 -1.13 -2.67
CA ASP A 88 -4.87 -0.89 -3.99
C ASP A 88 -3.89 0.29 -3.89
N VAL A 89 -2.58 0.02 -3.89
CA VAL A 89 -1.53 1.05 -3.88
C VAL A 89 -1.12 1.34 -5.32
N THR A 90 -1.35 2.55 -5.79
CA THR A 90 -1.00 3.01 -7.13
C THR A 90 0.11 4.05 -7.05
N THR A 91 1.18 3.88 -7.83
CA THR A 91 2.25 4.87 -7.93
C THR A 91 2.50 5.29 -9.37
N ARG A 92 2.94 6.54 -9.55
CA ARG A 92 3.58 7.04 -10.78
C ARG A 92 4.95 7.64 -10.50
N GLY A 93 5.39 7.58 -9.25
CA GLY A 93 6.64 8.11 -8.75
C GLY A 93 7.65 6.98 -8.54
N ASP A 94 8.38 7.03 -7.43
CA ASP A 94 9.30 5.98 -7.02
C ASP A 94 8.53 4.71 -6.62
N TRP A 95 8.90 3.61 -7.25
CA TRP A 95 8.37 2.29 -6.99
C TRP A 95 8.76 1.75 -5.64
N LYS A 96 9.95 2.06 -5.15
CA LYS A 96 10.36 1.65 -3.81
C LYS A 96 9.56 2.40 -2.74
N PHE A 97 9.12 3.63 -3.03
CA PHE A 97 8.23 4.36 -2.14
C PHE A 97 6.83 3.73 -2.09
N GLY A 98 6.21 3.46 -3.24
CA GLY A 98 4.92 2.76 -3.30
C GLY A 98 4.99 1.35 -2.69
N GLY A 99 6.08 0.63 -2.96
CA GLY A 99 6.35 -0.69 -2.38
C GLY A 99 6.55 -0.65 -0.87
N ALA A 100 7.16 0.40 -0.30
CA ALA A 100 7.25 0.57 1.15
C ALA A 100 5.89 0.77 1.82
N VAL A 101 4.96 1.48 1.16
CA VAL A 101 3.56 1.57 1.64
C VAL A 101 2.89 0.20 1.58
N ALA A 102 3.04 -0.54 0.47
CA ALA A 102 2.51 -1.89 0.34
C ALA A 102 3.07 -2.87 1.38
N TYR A 103 4.38 -2.78 1.66
CA TYR A 103 5.08 -3.56 2.69
C TYR A 103 4.45 -3.33 4.07
N ALA A 104 4.16 -2.09 4.45
CA ALA A 104 3.58 -1.79 5.75
C ALA A 104 2.22 -2.50 5.95
N PHE A 105 1.33 -2.46 4.95
CA PHE A 105 0.05 -3.19 5.00
C PHE A 105 0.25 -4.70 4.98
N CYS A 106 1.13 -5.20 4.11
CA CYS A 106 1.42 -6.63 3.98
C CYS A 106 1.92 -7.23 5.30
N LYS A 107 2.85 -6.53 5.95
CA LYS A 107 3.42 -6.94 7.22
C LYS A 107 2.38 -6.94 8.33
N HIS A 108 1.64 -5.85 8.47
CA HIS A 108 0.63 -5.72 9.52
C HIS A 108 -0.41 -6.84 9.46
N GLU A 109 -0.83 -7.20 8.25
CA GLU A 109 -1.84 -8.25 8.03
C GLU A 109 -1.27 -9.67 8.01
N GLY A 110 0.05 -9.84 7.99
CA GLY A 110 0.69 -11.13 7.71
C GLY A 110 0.24 -11.72 6.36
N SER A 111 0.11 -10.86 5.35
CA SER A 111 -0.49 -11.15 4.05
C SER A 111 0.58 -11.25 2.95
N CYS A 112 0.19 -10.93 1.72
CA CYS A 112 1.05 -10.84 0.56
C CYS A 112 0.75 -9.58 -0.25
N VAL A 113 1.65 -9.23 -1.16
CA VAL A 113 1.48 -8.17 -2.16
C VAL A 113 1.45 -8.80 -3.54
N PHE A 114 0.39 -8.54 -4.30
CA PHE A 114 0.36 -8.84 -5.73
C PHE A 114 0.91 -7.64 -6.52
N ASN A 115 1.94 -7.91 -7.31
CA ASN A 115 2.61 -6.92 -8.14
C ASN A 115 2.19 -7.09 -9.60
N ASP A 116 1.03 -6.54 -9.94
CA ASP A 116 0.44 -6.64 -11.29
C ASP A 116 1.34 -6.02 -12.37
N SER A 117 2.18 -5.06 -11.97
CA SER A 117 3.10 -4.38 -12.88
C SER A 117 4.39 -5.13 -13.18
N GLY A 118 4.84 -5.99 -12.27
CA GLY A 118 6.18 -6.59 -12.30
C GLY A 118 7.33 -5.59 -12.13
N VAL A 119 7.10 -4.31 -11.81
CA VAL A 119 8.14 -3.27 -11.91
C VAL A 119 9.16 -3.29 -10.78
N LEU A 120 8.80 -3.80 -9.59
CA LEU A 120 9.74 -3.89 -8.46
C LEU A 120 10.96 -4.78 -8.78
N ASP A 121 10.72 -6.03 -9.16
CA ASP A 121 11.79 -7.01 -9.45
C ASP A 121 11.41 -8.07 -10.51
N GLY A 122 10.25 -7.92 -11.16
CA GLY A 122 9.69 -8.89 -12.11
C GLY A 122 8.83 -10.01 -11.49
N LEU A 123 8.79 -10.15 -10.17
CA LEU A 123 7.96 -11.15 -9.50
C LEU A 123 6.50 -10.69 -9.37
N PRO A 124 5.53 -11.59 -9.56
CA PRO A 124 4.11 -11.26 -9.49
C PRO A 124 3.57 -11.16 -8.06
N ARG A 125 4.30 -11.70 -7.06
CA ARG A 125 3.84 -11.80 -5.68
C ARG A 125 4.99 -11.76 -4.70
N PHE A 126 4.76 -11.11 -3.56
CA PHE A 126 5.67 -11.07 -2.43
C PHE A 126 4.94 -11.39 -1.13
N ASP A 127 5.66 -12.01 -0.19
CA ASP A 127 5.36 -11.89 1.23
C ASP A 127 6.11 -10.68 1.83
N ALA A 128 5.98 -10.45 3.14
CA ALA A 128 6.61 -9.29 3.78
C ALA A 128 8.15 -9.35 3.70
N ASP A 129 8.75 -10.52 3.92
CA ASP A 129 10.20 -10.70 3.95
C ASP A 129 10.80 -10.51 2.55
N SER A 130 10.25 -11.18 1.54
CA SER A 130 10.70 -11.04 0.14
C SER A 130 10.49 -9.63 -0.42
N LEU A 131 9.41 -8.94 -0.02
CA LEU A 131 9.21 -7.54 -0.41
C LEU A 131 10.25 -6.63 0.27
N GLN A 132 10.56 -6.85 1.54
CA GLN A 132 11.61 -6.11 2.23
C GLN A 132 12.95 -6.26 1.52
N ASP A 133 13.34 -7.49 1.18
CA ASP A 133 14.58 -7.76 0.44
C ASP A 133 14.60 -7.01 -0.91
N ALA A 134 13.51 -7.07 -1.69
CA ALA A 134 13.40 -6.37 -2.96
C ALA A 134 13.51 -4.84 -2.81
N LEU A 135 12.96 -4.26 -1.73
CA LEU A 135 13.02 -2.82 -1.47
C LEU A 135 14.41 -2.34 -1.05
N LEU A 136 15.18 -3.22 -0.37
CA LEU A 136 16.53 -2.94 0.11
C LEU A 136 17.62 -3.27 -0.90
N ALA A 137 17.33 -4.12 -1.90
CA ALA A 137 18.26 -4.42 -2.99
C ALA A 137 18.60 -3.16 -3.80
N ASP A 138 19.85 -3.00 -4.25
CA ASP A 138 20.22 -1.93 -5.16
C ASP A 138 19.50 -2.07 -6.52
N PRO A 139 19.15 -0.96 -7.20
CA PRO A 139 18.61 -1.06 -8.55
C PRO A 139 19.64 -1.73 -9.49
N PRO A 140 19.19 -2.56 -10.45
CA PRO A 140 20.07 -3.16 -11.45
C PRO A 140 20.76 -2.13 -12.35
#